data_AF-A0A3D2SYB9-F1
#
_entry.id   AF-A0A3D2SYB9-F1
#
_cell.length_a   1.000
_cell.length_b   1.000
_cell.length_c   1.000
_cell.angle_alpha   90.00
_cell.angle_beta   90.00
_cell.angle_gamma   90.00
#
_symmetry.space_group_name_H-M   'P 1'
#
loop_
_entity.id
_entity.type
_entity.pdbx_description
1 polymer ?
#
loop_
_entity_poly.entity_id
_entity_poly.type
_entity_poly.pdbx_seq_one_letter_code
_entity_poly.pdbx_strand_id
1 'polypeptide(L)'
;MTTTASLILDRLHDPEKLESLYRQNPEAFRETVDELIRASPDSIVLRVWRARLEHNQTVPSAKHGTKLWYALGICLAVGALVRFPAIAFEEWWYYPRFGPLWIILGLAGYFLVRRPDRALLMTGVILAAIATGYVSLLPTTRLGEDWYYTDSVVMALIHLPIALWCYLGLVFLGNSWRDVRARVRFLHYNGELVILTSVVGLGGLV
;
A
#
# COMPACT_ATOMS: atom_id res chain seq x y z
N MET A 1 -40.67 19.14 0.22
CA MET A 1 -39.52 19.55 1.03
C MET A 1 -39.49 18.69 2.27
N THR A 2 -38.39 17.96 2.50
CA THR A 2 -38.18 17.17 3.71
C THR A 2 -37.98 18.10 4.92
N THR A 3 -38.38 17.67 6.12
CA THR A 3 -38.24 18.47 7.37
C THR A 3 -36.81 18.93 7.63
N THR A 4 -35.82 18.15 7.19
CA THR A 4 -34.39 18.47 7.21
C THR A 4 -34.01 19.60 6.23
N ALA A 5 -34.59 19.64 5.03
CA ALA A 5 -34.32 20.69 4.04
C ALA A 5 -34.76 22.08 4.54
N SER A 6 -35.94 22.16 5.14
CA SER A 6 -36.43 23.40 5.77
C SER A 6 -35.57 23.84 6.96
N LEU A 7 -35.05 22.89 7.75
CA LEU A 7 -34.21 23.20 8.91
C LEU A 7 -32.83 23.75 8.50
N ILE A 8 -32.27 23.22 7.41
CA ILE A 8 -30.98 23.68 6.86
C ILE A 8 -31.12 25.07 6.24
N LEU A 9 -32.23 25.33 5.53
CA LEU A 9 -32.54 26.67 4.99
C LEU A 9 -32.76 27.71 6.10
N ASP A 10 -33.48 27.37 7.16
CA ASP A 10 -33.72 28.27 8.31
C ASP A 10 -32.44 28.58 9.12
N ARG A 11 -31.43 27.70 9.05
CA ARG A 11 -30.19 27.78 9.83
C ARG A 11 -28.93 28.00 9.00
N LEU A 12 -29.08 28.52 7.79
CA LEU A 12 -27.98 28.84 6.87
C LEU A 12 -26.90 29.76 7.49
N HIS A 13 -27.26 30.60 8.45
CA HIS A 13 -26.32 31.52 9.12
C HIS A 13 -25.80 31.03 10.48
N ASP A 14 -26.16 29.82 10.89
CA ASP A 14 -25.77 29.23 12.18
C ASP A 14 -24.82 28.03 11.96
N PRO A 15 -23.49 28.26 11.94
CA PRO A 15 -22.52 27.22 11.61
C PRO A 15 -22.46 26.10 12.65
N GLU A 16 -22.68 26.39 13.93
CA GLU A 16 -22.66 25.39 15.01
C GLU A 16 -23.82 24.40 14.86
N LYS A 17 -25.00 24.92 14.52
CA LYS A 17 -26.19 24.10 14.35
C LYS A 17 -26.12 23.24 13.09
N LEU A 18 -25.57 23.78 12.00
CA LEU A 18 -25.28 23.00 10.78
C LEU A 18 -24.31 21.84 11.06
N GLU A 19 -23.25 22.07 11.84
CA GLU A 19 -22.33 21.01 12.27
C GLU A 19 -23.04 19.95 13.15
N SER A 20 -23.95 20.37 14.03
CA SER A 20 -24.72 19.45 14.86
C SER A 20 -25.63 18.54 14.02
N LEU A 21 -26.26 19.08 12.97
CA LEU A 21 -27.12 18.34 12.03
C LEU A 21 -26.31 17.34 11.21
N TYR A 22 -25.13 17.76 10.74
CA TYR A 22 -24.20 16.86 10.05
C TYR A 22 -23.75 15.71 10.95
N ARG A 23 -23.39 15.98 12.21
CA ARG A 23 -22.94 14.94 13.15
C ARG A 23 -24.03 13.95 13.55
N GLN A 24 -25.29 14.40 13.61
CA GLN A 24 -26.42 13.52 13.92
C GLN A 24 -26.70 12.52 12.79
N ASN A 25 -26.68 12.98 11.53
CA ASN A 25 -26.96 12.10 10.40
C ASN A 25 -26.20 12.54 9.12
N PRO A 26 -24.96 12.06 8.92
CA PRO A 26 -24.09 12.50 7.84
C PRO A 26 -24.65 12.21 6.45
N GLU A 27 -25.30 11.05 6.27
CA GLU A 27 -25.81 10.62 4.96
C GLU A 27 -27.03 11.45 4.53
N ALA A 28 -28.02 11.61 5.41
CA ALA A 28 -29.21 12.42 5.16
C ALA A 28 -28.87 13.90 4.96
N PHE A 29 -27.89 14.43 5.72
CA PHE A 29 -27.43 15.80 5.57
C PHE A 29 -26.80 16.04 4.19
N ARG A 30 -25.99 15.09 3.70
CA ARG A 30 -25.36 15.18 2.38
C ARG A 30 -26.38 15.22 1.25
N GLU A 31 -27.35 14.30 1.25
CA GLU A 31 -28.40 14.27 0.22
C GLU A 31 -29.21 15.56 0.19
N THR A 32 -29.51 16.09 1.38
CA THR A 32 -30.27 17.34 1.53
C THR A 32 -29.45 18.55 1.03
N VAL A 33 -28.16 18.63 1.34
CA VAL A 33 -27.27 19.70 0.84
C VAL A 33 -27.14 19.66 -0.68
N ASP A 34 -27.01 18.47 -1.28
CA ASP A 34 -26.96 18.31 -2.74
C ASP A 34 -28.28 18.71 -3.42
N GLU A 35 -29.42 18.44 -2.78
CA GLU A 35 -30.74 18.88 -3.25
C GLU A 35 -30.90 20.40 -3.15
N LEU A 36 -30.49 21.01 -2.01
CA LEU A 36 -30.59 22.44 -1.78
C LEU A 36 -29.67 23.27 -2.68
N ILE A 37 -28.50 22.76 -3.04
CA ILE A 37 -27.59 23.44 -3.99
C ILE A 37 -28.19 23.51 -5.39
N ARG A 38 -28.92 22.47 -5.82
CA ARG A 38 -29.63 22.49 -7.11
C ARG A 38 -30.78 23.50 -7.12
N ALA A 39 -31.42 23.72 -5.97
CA ALA A 39 -32.53 24.66 -5.82
C ALA A 39 -32.10 26.10 -5.50
N SER A 40 -30.92 26.31 -4.91
CA SER A 40 -30.43 27.62 -4.45
C SER A 40 -28.91 27.74 -4.61
N PRO A 41 -28.42 27.97 -5.85
CA PRO A 41 -26.99 27.99 -6.15
C PRO A 41 -26.22 29.20 -5.58
N ASP A 42 -26.91 30.27 -5.19
CA ASP A 42 -26.28 31.53 -4.74
C ASP A 42 -25.79 31.52 -3.28
N SER A 43 -26.09 30.48 -2.50
CA SER A 43 -25.66 30.42 -1.11
C SER A 43 -24.18 30.03 -0.97
N ILE A 44 -23.36 30.94 -0.43
CA ILE A 44 -21.95 30.68 -0.13
C ILE A 44 -21.77 29.56 0.90
N VAL A 45 -22.69 29.43 1.86
CA VAL A 45 -22.61 28.43 2.94
C VAL A 45 -22.80 27.02 2.38
N LEU A 46 -23.76 26.82 1.48
CA LEU A 46 -23.97 25.53 0.82
C LEU A 46 -22.77 25.15 -0.05
N ARG A 47 -22.15 26.12 -0.74
CA ARG A 47 -20.92 25.89 -1.52
C ARG A 47 -19.73 25.48 -0.65
N VAL A 48 -19.56 26.10 0.52
CA VAL A 48 -18.52 25.72 1.48
C VAL A 48 -18.75 24.30 2.01
N TRP A 49 -19.99 23.96 2.34
CA TRP A 49 -20.34 22.61 2.77
C TRP A 49 -20.12 21.57 1.67
N ARG A 50 -20.46 21.87 0.42
CA ARG A 50 -20.15 21.01 -0.72
C ARG A 50 -18.65 20.77 -0.83
N ALA A 51 -17.84 21.82 -0.78
CA ALA A 51 -16.39 21.70 -0.84
C ALA A 51 -15.84 20.85 0.30
N ARG A 52 -16.36 21.00 1.52
CA ARG A 52 -15.98 20.18 2.70
C ARG A 52 -16.39 18.73 2.54
N LEU A 53 -17.62 18.47 2.10
CA LEU A 53 -18.17 17.12 1.93
C LEU A 53 -17.46 16.38 0.78
N GLU A 54 -17.22 17.03 -0.35
CA GLU A 54 -16.45 16.50 -1.48
C GLU A 54 -14.96 16.31 -1.12
N HIS A 55 -14.36 17.22 -0.32
CA HIS A 55 -12.99 17.03 0.18
C HIS A 55 -12.89 15.76 1.03
N ASN A 56 -13.88 15.49 1.89
CA ASN A 56 -13.91 14.28 2.69
C ASN A 56 -14.21 13.00 1.86
N GLN A 57 -14.75 13.12 0.64
CA GLN A 57 -14.82 11.99 -0.30
C GLN A 57 -13.45 11.55 -0.83
N THR A 58 -12.41 12.39 -0.69
CA THR A 58 -11.03 11.94 -0.94
C THR A 58 -10.52 10.98 0.14
N VAL A 59 -11.22 10.88 1.28
CA VAL A 59 -11.02 9.80 2.25
C VAL A 59 -11.73 8.54 1.72
N PRO A 60 -10.98 7.46 1.43
CA PRO A 60 -11.45 6.40 0.54
C PRO A 60 -12.43 5.43 1.21
N SER A 61 -13.70 5.82 1.26
CA SER A 61 -14.82 4.95 1.63
C SER A 61 -15.34 4.17 0.40
N ALA A 62 -15.83 2.95 0.61
CA ALA A 62 -16.40 1.98 -0.36
C ALA A 62 -15.45 1.18 -1.30
N LYS A 63 -14.31 1.68 -1.80
CA LYS A 63 -13.37 0.85 -2.60
C LYS A 63 -12.38 0.01 -1.78
N HIS A 64 -12.52 -0.06 -0.46
CA HIS A 64 -11.55 -0.73 0.43
C HIS A 64 -11.66 -2.27 0.42
N GLY A 65 -12.86 -2.84 0.28
CA GLY A 65 -13.09 -4.29 0.34
C GLY A 65 -12.33 -5.08 -0.73
N THR A 66 -12.44 -4.67 -2.00
CA THR A 66 -11.70 -5.33 -3.10
C THR A 66 -10.18 -5.15 -2.97
N LYS A 67 -9.74 -4.01 -2.44
CA LYS A 67 -8.30 -3.74 -2.22
C LYS A 67 -7.70 -4.64 -1.16
N LEU A 68 -8.46 -4.92 -0.09
CA LEU A 68 -8.05 -5.82 0.97
C LEU A 68 -7.91 -7.26 0.45
N TRP A 69 -8.82 -7.72 -0.41
CA TRP A 69 -8.74 -9.06 -1.00
C TRP A 69 -7.50 -9.26 -1.87
N TYR A 70 -7.11 -8.27 -2.68
CA TYR A 70 -5.86 -8.35 -3.44
C TYR A 70 -4.63 -8.40 -2.52
N ALA A 71 -4.59 -7.55 -1.49
CA ALA A 71 -3.49 -7.55 -0.53
C ALA A 71 -3.40 -8.89 0.22
N LEU A 72 -4.54 -9.44 0.64
CA LEU A 72 -4.62 -10.73 1.32
C LEU A 72 -4.19 -11.89 0.40
N GLY A 73 -4.66 -11.88 -0.85
CA GLY A 73 -4.26 -12.87 -1.85
C GLY A 73 -2.77 -12.86 -2.15
N ILE A 74 -2.16 -11.67 -2.28
CA ILE A 74 -0.72 -11.52 -2.44
C ILE A 74 0.02 -12.00 -1.19
N CYS A 75 -0.43 -11.63 0.00
CA CYS A 75 0.17 -12.06 1.26
C CYS A 75 0.16 -13.59 1.40
N LEU A 76 -0.99 -14.22 1.09
CA LEU A 76 -1.12 -15.68 1.12
C LEU A 76 -0.21 -16.35 0.09
N ALA A 77 -0.16 -15.82 -1.14
CA ALA A 77 0.70 -16.34 -2.20
C ALA A 77 2.20 -16.22 -1.84
N VAL A 78 2.63 -15.08 -1.33
CA VAL A 78 4.01 -14.85 -0.88
C VAL A 78 4.33 -15.75 0.31
N GLY A 79 3.43 -15.84 1.31
CA GLY A 79 3.61 -16.72 2.45
C GLY A 79 3.73 -18.20 2.06
N ALA A 80 2.92 -18.64 1.10
CA ALA A 80 3.01 -19.97 0.51
C ALA A 80 4.36 -20.19 -0.20
N LEU A 81 4.80 -19.24 -1.04
CA LEU A 81 6.08 -19.32 -1.73
C LEU A 81 7.28 -19.32 -0.78
N VAL A 82 7.17 -18.66 0.37
CA VAL A 82 8.24 -18.66 1.39
C VAL A 82 8.21 -19.95 2.22
N ARG A 83 7.03 -20.45 2.60
CA ARG A 83 6.92 -21.58 3.54
C ARG A 83 6.98 -22.96 2.88
N PHE A 84 6.28 -23.19 1.76
CA PHE A 84 6.21 -24.54 1.18
C PHE A 84 7.56 -25.05 0.68
N PRO A 85 8.36 -24.28 -0.08
CA PRO A 85 9.64 -24.77 -0.55
C PRO A 85 10.65 -24.97 0.59
N ALA A 86 10.55 -24.22 1.69
CA ALA A 86 11.38 -24.40 2.87
C ALA A 86 11.12 -25.72 3.64
N ILE A 87 10.07 -26.46 3.29
CA ILE A 87 9.85 -27.82 3.81
C ILE A 87 10.61 -28.85 2.96
N ALA A 88 10.72 -28.60 1.65
CA ALA A 88 11.43 -29.45 0.71
C ALA A 88 12.94 -29.17 0.68
N PHE A 89 13.33 -27.91 0.88
CA PHE A 89 14.70 -27.43 0.99
C PHE A 89 15.01 -27.08 2.44
N GLU A 90 16.25 -27.29 2.88
CA GLU A 90 16.64 -26.97 4.26
C GLU A 90 16.43 -25.46 4.56
N GLU A 91 15.83 -25.14 5.71
CA GLU A 91 15.38 -23.78 6.05
C GLU A 91 16.53 -22.74 6.03
N TRP A 92 17.71 -23.13 6.51
CA TRP A 92 18.91 -22.27 6.53
C TRP A 92 19.42 -21.93 5.12
N TRP A 93 19.12 -22.78 4.13
CA TRP A 93 19.47 -22.55 2.74
C TRP A 93 18.45 -21.66 2.06
N TYR A 94 17.17 -21.96 2.27
CA TYR A 94 16.07 -21.34 1.53
C TYR A 94 15.73 -19.92 1.99
N TYR A 95 15.64 -19.67 3.31
CA TYR A 95 15.15 -18.40 3.82
C TYR A 95 16.02 -17.19 3.48
N PRO A 96 17.36 -17.22 3.65
CA PRO A 96 18.21 -16.08 3.30
C PRO A 96 18.18 -15.73 1.81
N ARG A 97 17.89 -16.73 0.97
CA ARG A 97 17.93 -16.67 -0.49
C ARG A 97 16.65 -16.10 -1.10
N PHE A 98 15.53 -16.70 -0.73
CA PHE A 98 14.25 -16.46 -1.40
C PHE A 98 13.29 -15.64 -0.56
N GLY A 99 13.48 -15.58 0.76
CA GLY A 99 12.61 -14.82 1.66
C GLY A 99 12.49 -13.34 1.28
N PRO A 100 13.60 -12.57 1.29
CA PRO A 100 13.57 -11.16 0.89
C PRO A 100 13.08 -10.95 -0.54
N LEU A 101 13.41 -11.89 -1.44
CA LEU A 101 13.02 -11.84 -2.86
C LEU A 101 11.50 -11.85 -3.01
N TRP A 102 10.83 -12.84 -2.42
CA TRP A 102 9.37 -12.96 -2.55
C TRP A 102 8.63 -11.85 -1.81
N ILE A 103 9.12 -11.42 -0.65
CA ILE A 103 8.51 -10.33 0.13
C ILE A 103 8.52 -9.02 -0.67
N ILE A 104 9.68 -8.64 -1.22
CA ILE A 104 9.80 -7.38 -1.97
C ILE A 104 9.04 -7.44 -3.30
N LEU A 105 9.09 -8.57 -4.02
CA LEU A 105 8.33 -8.75 -5.26
C LEU A 105 6.83 -8.78 -5.01
N GLY A 106 6.36 -9.36 -3.90
CA GLY A 106 4.96 -9.30 -3.49
C GLY A 106 4.48 -7.87 -3.28
N LEU A 107 5.31 -7.06 -2.60
CA LEU A 107 5.02 -5.65 -2.37
C LEU A 107 4.98 -4.85 -3.69
N ALA A 108 5.92 -5.12 -4.60
CA ALA A 108 5.91 -4.54 -5.94
C ALA A 108 4.66 -4.96 -6.73
N GLY A 109 4.27 -6.23 -6.63
CA GLY A 109 3.06 -6.77 -7.24
C GLY A 109 1.80 -6.06 -6.76
N TYR A 110 1.71 -5.73 -5.47
CA TYR A 110 0.59 -4.95 -4.93
C TYR A 110 0.48 -3.56 -5.56
N PHE A 111 1.61 -2.85 -5.72
CA PHE A 111 1.62 -1.55 -6.41
C PHE A 111 1.24 -1.68 -7.88
N LEU A 112 1.64 -2.77 -8.53
CA LEU A 112 1.38 -3.03 -9.94
C LEU A 112 -0.08 -3.41 -10.21
N VAL A 113 -0.74 -4.13 -9.29
CA VAL A 113 -2.20 -4.35 -9.34
C VAL A 113 -2.94 -3.01 -9.26
N ARG A 114 -2.40 -2.05 -8.50
CA ARG A 114 -3.00 -0.73 -8.31
C ARG A 114 -2.74 0.20 -9.50
N ARG A 115 -1.61 0.06 -10.17
CA ARG A 115 -1.19 0.82 -11.34
C ARG A 115 -0.51 -0.12 -12.34
N PRO A 116 -1.31 -0.80 -13.18
CA PRO A 116 -0.76 -1.79 -14.10
C PRO A 116 0.10 -1.11 -15.16
N ASP A 117 1.34 -1.54 -15.24
CA ASP A 117 2.28 -1.16 -16.28
C ASP A 117 2.94 -2.43 -16.80
N ARG A 118 2.74 -2.71 -18.10
CA ARG A 118 3.22 -3.95 -18.73
C ARG A 118 4.75 -4.02 -18.76
N ALA A 119 5.43 -2.88 -18.94
CA ALA A 119 6.88 -2.85 -18.99
C ALA A 119 7.50 -3.10 -17.61
N LEU A 120 6.91 -2.52 -16.55
CA LEU A 120 7.33 -2.78 -15.18
C LEU A 120 7.00 -4.22 -14.74
N LEU A 121 5.88 -4.79 -15.22
CA LEU A 121 5.54 -6.19 -14.99
C LEU A 121 6.56 -7.13 -15.63
N MET A 122 6.87 -6.94 -16.91
CA MET A 122 7.86 -7.74 -17.61
C MET A 122 9.24 -7.60 -16.96
N THR A 123 9.65 -6.38 -16.61
CA THR A 123 10.89 -6.14 -15.87
C THR A 123 10.92 -6.90 -14.55
N GLY A 124 9.81 -6.92 -13.80
CA GLY A 124 9.68 -7.65 -12.54
C GLY A 124 9.81 -9.16 -12.72
N VAL A 125 9.15 -9.73 -13.73
CA VAL A 125 9.24 -11.16 -14.04
C VAL A 125 10.65 -11.55 -14.47
N ILE A 126 11.29 -10.75 -15.34
CA ILE A 126 12.66 -10.98 -15.77
C ILE A 126 13.62 -10.87 -14.57
N LEU A 127 13.47 -9.84 -13.74
CA LEU A 127 14.29 -9.65 -12.55
C LEU A 127 14.11 -10.80 -11.56
N ALA A 128 12.87 -11.28 -11.35
CA ALA A 128 12.58 -12.42 -10.50
C ALA A 128 13.23 -13.71 -11.04
N ALA A 129 13.16 -13.95 -12.34
CA ALA A 129 13.78 -15.11 -12.98
C ALA A 129 15.32 -15.07 -12.85
N ILE A 130 15.93 -13.91 -13.15
CA ILE A 130 17.38 -13.71 -13.02
C ILE A 130 17.81 -13.86 -11.56
N ALA A 131 17.12 -13.21 -10.62
CA ALA A 131 17.45 -13.28 -9.20
C ALA A 131 17.29 -14.69 -8.65
N THR A 132 16.21 -15.39 -9.00
CA THR A 132 15.98 -16.80 -8.62
C THR A 132 17.10 -17.68 -9.16
N GLY A 133 17.45 -17.54 -10.45
CA GLY A 133 18.56 -18.29 -11.06
C GLY A 133 19.91 -17.99 -10.41
N TYR A 134 20.22 -16.71 -10.23
CA TYR A 134 21.46 -16.24 -9.60
C TYR A 134 21.63 -16.82 -8.19
N VAL A 135 20.60 -16.70 -7.36
CA VAL A 135 20.63 -17.15 -5.97
C VAL A 135 20.64 -18.68 -5.86
N SER A 136 20.01 -19.38 -6.81
CA SER A 136 20.07 -20.84 -6.89
C SER A 136 21.47 -21.35 -7.23
N LEU A 137 22.21 -20.60 -8.06
CA LEU A 137 23.58 -20.93 -8.48
C LEU A 137 24.65 -20.52 -7.45
N LEU A 138 24.28 -19.81 -6.38
CA LEU A 138 25.24 -19.41 -5.35
C LEU A 138 25.82 -20.65 -4.64
N PRO A 139 27.17 -20.80 -4.64
CA PRO A 139 27.81 -21.97 -4.10
C PRO A 139 27.60 -22.04 -2.58
N THR A 140 27.28 -23.23 -2.10
CA THR A 140 27.32 -23.57 -0.67
C THR A 140 28.54 -24.42 -0.41
N THR A 141 29.39 -23.97 0.48
CA THR A 141 30.52 -24.75 0.95
C THR A 141 30.10 -25.54 2.18
N ARG A 142 30.40 -26.84 2.18
CA ARG A 142 30.20 -27.71 3.33
C ARG A 142 31.54 -27.84 4.04
N LEU A 143 31.61 -27.43 5.30
CA LEU A 143 32.80 -27.55 6.12
C LEU A 143 32.48 -28.49 7.29
N GLY A 144 32.71 -29.79 7.11
CA GLY A 144 32.32 -30.82 8.08
C GLY A 144 30.83 -31.15 8.02
N GLU A 145 30.18 -31.21 9.18
CA GLU A 145 28.73 -31.45 9.29
C GLU A 145 27.90 -30.18 9.08
N ASP A 146 28.52 -29.01 9.22
CA ASP A 146 27.85 -27.72 9.10
C ASP A 146 27.99 -27.11 7.70
N TRP A 147 26.93 -26.41 7.30
CA TRP A 147 26.91 -25.63 6.08
C TRP A 147 27.35 -24.19 6.34
N TYR A 148 28.27 -23.69 5.51
CA TYR A 148 28.82 -22.35 5.65
C TYR A 148 28.60 -21.52 4.38
N TYR A 149 28.37 -20.23 4.59
CA TYR A 149 28.32 -19.24 3.52
C TYR A 149 29.65 -18.52 3.45
N THR A 150 30.35 -18.61 2.31
CA THR A 150 31.53 -17.79 2.06
C THR A 150 31.17 -16.30 2.12
N ASP A 151 32.10 -15.45 2.57
CA ASP A 151 31.89 -13.99 2.69
C ASP A 151 31.34 -13.36 1.40
N SER A 152 31.80 -13.84 0.23
CA SER A 152 31.29 -13.38 -1.08
C SER A 152 29.81 -13.68 -1.29
N VAL A 153 29.32 -14.83 -0.81
CA VAL A 153 27.92 -15.24 -0.90
C VAL A 153 27.07 -14.43 0.07
N VAL A 154 27.56 -14.22 1.29
CA VAL A 154 26.88 -13.36 2.28
C VAL A 154 26.72 -11.94 1.71
N MET A 155 27.79 -11.38 1.13
CA MET A 155 27.72 -10.07 0.48
C MET A 155 26.69 -10.07 -0.64
N ALA A 156 26.69 -11.06 -1.54
CA ALA A 156 25.71 -11.14 -2.61
C ALA A 156 24.26 -11.17 -2.08
N LEU A 157 24.00 -11.93 -1.02
CA LEU A 157 22.67 -12.04 -0.40
C LEU A 157 22.21 -10.75 0.29
N ILE A 158 23.11 -9.96 0.87
CA ILE A 158 22.77 -8.67 1.49
C ILE A 158 22.47 -7.61 0.41
N HIS A 159 23.16 -7.65 -0.73
CA HIS A 159 22.95 -6.67 -1.80
C HIS A 159 21.68 -6.94 -2.62
N LEU A 160 21.22 -8.19 -2.70
CA LEU A 160 20.03 -8.55 -3.46
C LEU A 160 18.74 -7.83 -3.00
N PRO A 161 18.38 -7.81 -1.69
CA PRO A 161 17.25 -7.04 -1.20
C PRO A 161 17.32 -5.57 -1.58
N ILE A 162 18.52 -4.96 -1.52
CA ILE A 162 18.73 -3.54 -1.87
C ILE A 162 18.44 -3.32 -3.36
N ALA A 163 18.94 -4.20 -4.23
CA ALA A 163 18.66 -4.14 -5.66
C ALA A 163 17.16 -4.30 -5.99
N LEU A 164 16.48 -5.24 -5.30
CA LEU A 164 15.03 -5.41 -5.43
C LEU A 164 14.26 -4.20 -4.87
N TRP A 165 14.78 -3.55 -3.84
CA TRP A 165 14.20 -2.32 -3.29
C TRP A 165 14.28 -1.16 -4.29
N CYS A 166 15.36 -1.07 -5.06
CA CYS A 166 15.44 -0.13 -6.18
C CYS A 166 14.35 -0.39 -7.22
N TYR A 167 14.10 -1.66 -7.57
CA TYR A 167 12.98 -2.03 -8.45
C TYR A 167 11.62 -1.65 -7.84
N LEU A 168 11.40 -1.91 -6.55
CA LEU A 168 10.19 -1.47 -5.84
C LEU A 168 10.01 0.06 -5.94
N GLY A 169 11.09 0.82 -5.80
CA GLY A 169 11.09 2.27 -6.02
C GLY A 169 10.66 2.66 -7.44
N LEU A 170 11.18 1.98 -8.47
CA LEU A 170 10.76 2.20 -9.86
C LEU A 170 9.27 1.92 -10.06
N VAL A 171 8.76 0.83 -9.48
CA VAL A 171 7.33 0.48 -9.52
C VAL A 171 6.48 1.53 -8.80
N PHE A 172 6.95 2.03 -7.66
CA PHE A 172 6.23 3.04 -6.89
C PHE A 172 6.17 4.41 -7.59
N LEU A 173 7.31 4.88 -8.11
CA LEU A 173 7.45 6.18 -8.76
C LEU A 173 6.84 6.18 -10.17
N GLY A 174 6.96 5.07 -10.90
CA GLY A 174 6.51 4.93 -12.28
C GLY A 174 7.04 6.06 -13.18
N ASN A 175 6.16 6.62 -14.01
CA ASN A 175 6.53 7.71 -14.94
C ASN A 175 6.79 9.06 -14.23
N SER A 176 6.41 9.20 -12.95
CA SER A 176 6.55 10.43 -12.17
C SER A 176 7.88 10.52 -11.41
N TRP A 177 8.89 9.73 -11.77
CA TRP A 177 10.16 9.66 -11.03
C TRP A 177 10.96 10.97 -11.01
N ARG A 178 10.66 11.90 -11.92
CA ARG A 178 11.23 13.26 -11.96
C ARG A 178 10.50 14.27 -11.08
N ASP A 179 9.28 13.96 -10.61
CA ASP A 179 8.54 14.83 -9.70
C ASP A 179 9.08 14.70 -8.27
N VAL A 180 9.47 15.82 -7.68
CA VAL A 180 9.93 15.92 -6.29
C VAL A 180 8.87 15.37 -5.32
N ARG A 181 7.58 15.66 -5.56
CA ARG A 181 6.50 15.18 -4.68
C ARG A 181 6.35 13.67 -4.72
N ALA A 182 6.63 13.03 -5.85
CA ALA A 182 6.59 11.57 -5.95
C ALA A 182 7.71 10.93 -5.13
N ARG A 183 8.92 11.52 -5.18
CA ARG A 183 10.09 11.07 -4.38
C ARG A 183 9.87 11.23 -2.88
N VAL A 184 9.33 12.38 -2.46
CA VAL A 184 8.99 12.62 -1.05
C VAL A 184 7.94 11.61 -0.57
N ARG A 185 6.96 11.28 -1.40
CA ARG A 185 5.94 10.27 -1.07
C ARG A 185 6.53 8.87 -0.91
N PHE A 186 7.51 8.50 -1.74
CA PHE A 186 8.23 7.25 -1.57
C PHE A 186 9.04 7.24 -0.27
N LEU A 187 9.72 8.34 0.07
CA LEU A 187 10.45 8.44 1.33
C LEU A 187 9.51 8.32 2.54
N HIS A 188 8.35 8.99 2.50
CA HIS A 188 7.33 8.87 3.54
C HIS A 188 6.83 7.43 3.68
N TYR A 189 6.56 6.77 2.56
CA TYR A 189 6.15 5.36 2.53
C TYR A 189 7.19 4.43 3.18
N ASN A 190 8.48 4.63 2.89
CA ASN A 190 9.54 3.83 3.53
C ASN A 190 9.59 4.10 5.04
N GLY A 191 9.45 5.36 5.46
CA GLY A 191 9.38 5.73 6.88
C GLY A 191 8.19 5.08 7.60
N GLU A 192 7.00 5.17 7.02
CA GLU A 192 5.79 4.49 7.54
C GLU A 192 5.99 2.98 7.61
N LEU A 193 6.59 2.36 6.59
CA LEU A 193 6.84 0.93 6.57
C LEU A 193 7.73 0.52 7.74
N VAL A 194 8.85 1.22 7.97
CA VAL A 194 9.77 0.94 9.09
C VAL A 194 9.07 1.10 10.44
N ILE A 195 8.28 2.15 10.63
CA ILE A 195 7.55 2.38 11.87
C ILE A 195 6.53 1.26 12.10
N LEU A 196 5.72 0.94 11.09
CA LEU A 196 4.66 -0.06 11.20
C LEU A 196 5.24 -1.47 11.40
N THR A 197 6.29 -1.86 10.67
CA THR A 197 6.93 -3.16 10.85
C THR A 197 7.58 -3.28 12.22
N SER A 198 8.17 -2.20 12.74
CA SER A 198 8.73 -2.18 14.10
C SER A 198 7.64 -2.36 15.15
N VAL A 199 6.52 -1.62 15.04
CA VAL A 199 5.41 -1.72 16.00
C VAL A 199 4.76 -3.11 15.95
N VAL A 200 4.50 -3.65 14.75
CA VAL A 200 3.94 -5.00 14.59
C VAL A 200 4.91 -6.07 15.08
N GLY A 201 6.20 -5.92 14.79
CA GLY A 201 7.24 -6.86 15.23
C GLY A 201 7.38 -6.89 16.76
N LEU A 202 7.38 -5.73 17.41
CA LEU A 202 7.42 -5.64 18.87
C LEU A 202 6.12 -6.14 19.50
N GLY A 203 4.97 -5.82 18.91
CA GLY A 203 3.67 -6.27 19.40
C GLY A 203 3.46 -7.78 19.28
N GLY A 204 4.08 -8.43 18.30
CA GLY A 204 4.02 -9.89 18.14
C GLY A 204 5.08 -10.67 18.93
N LEU A 205 6.05 -9.98 19.56
CA LEU A 205 7.09 -10.59 20.38
C LEU A 205 6.67 -10.74 21.85
N VAL A 206 5.58 -10.07 22.25
CA VAL A 206 4.91 -10.17 23.57
C VAL A 206 3.76 -11.16 23.47
#